data_AF-A0A6V8GYY0-F1
#
_entry.id   AF-A0A6V8GYY0-F1
#
_cell.length_a   1.000
_cell.length_b   1.000
_cell.length_c   1.000
_cell.angle_alpha   90.00
_cell.angle_beta   90.00
_cell.angle_gamma   90.00
#
_symmetry.space_group_name_H-M   'P 1'
#
loop_
_entity.id
_entity.type
_entity.pdbx_description
1 polymer ?
#
loop_
_entity_poly.entity_id
_entity_poly.type
_entity_poly.pdbx_seq_one_letter_code
_entity_poly.pdbx_strand_id
1 'polypeptide(L)'
;MSDNNENNSTHAPEVSQDHPSEREERVKEYRRILAKLIQDLKSRITEEDLRKIFSEPIGKRDSTTDTVIDLDIYWEYLPREQDGLTIDPFMASKILWQVADKALRQKLRNIPGYSWTEGLKQSDGTYRYFVCYMGQEFQLPNYLQNLPFVTTQEHQWRPSEFNLAGAPPDFARK
;
A
#
# COMPACT_ATOMS: atom_id res chain seq x y z
N MET A 1 67.14 -33.24 -6.16
CA MET A 1 66.90 -32.45 -4.94
C MET A 1 67.02 -30.99 -5.32
N SER A 2 66.01 -30.14 -5.27
CA SER A 2 64.57 -30.31 -5.16
C SER A 2 63.99 -29.08 -5.86
N ASP A 3 63.04 -29.31 -6.75
CA ASP A 3 62.09 -28.29 -7.18
C ASP A 3 61.34 -27.75 -5.97
N ASN A 4 61.00 -26.46 -5.98
CA ASN A 4 59.69 -25.94 -5.58
C ASN A 4 59.67 -24.41 -5.69
N ASN A 5 59.18 -23.96 -6.84
CA ASN A 5 58.72 -22.60 -7.08
C ASN A 5 57.24 -22.55 -6.68
N GLU A 6 56.94 -22.15 -5.44
CA GLU A 6 55.57 -22.01 -4.96
C GLU A 6 54.97 -20.69 -5.47
N ASN A 7 54.33 -20.79 -6.64
CA ASN A 7 53.37 -19.82 -7.15
C ASN A 7 52.13 -19.83 -6.24
N ASN A 8 52.13 -19.02 -5.18
CA ASN A 8 50.92 -18.75 -4.40
C ASN A 8 50.19 -17.56 -5.02
N SER A 9 49.51 -17.81 -6.15
CA SER A 9 48.56 -16.86 -6.74
C SER A 9 47.25 -16.99 -5.96
N THR A 10 47.12 -16.20 -4.90
CA THR A 10 45.86 -16.01 -4.19
C THR A 10 44.88 -15.33 -5.13
N HIS A 11 44.07 -16.11 -5.85
CA HIS A 11 42.83 -15.61 -6.45
C HIS A 11 41.93 -15.14 -5.30
N ALA A 12 41.94 -13.83 -5.05
CA ALA A 12 40.86 -13.18 -4.35
C ALA A 12 39.56 -13.45 -5.14
N PRO A 13 38.46 -13.86 -4.49
CA PRO A 13 37.19 -14.01 -5.19
C PRO A 13 36.84 -12.66 -5.81
N GLU A 14 36.63 -12.64 -7.13
CA GLU A 14 36.09 -11.51 -7.85
C GLU A 14 34.85 -11.03 -7.11
N VAL A 15 34.94 -9.84 -6.53
CA VAL A 15 33.79 -9.12 -6.02
C VAL A 15 32.91 -8.90 -7.23
N SER A 16 31.87 -9.71 -7.38
CA SER A 16 30.88 -9.59 -8.44
C SER A 16 30.34 -8.16 -8.41
N GLN A 17 30.87 -7.32 -9.28
CA GLN A 17 30.38 -5.97 -9.49
C GLN A 17 29.06 -6.12 -10.23
N ASP A 18 27.97 -6.31 -9.48
CA ASP A 18 26.62 -6.10 -9.98
C ASP A 18 26.61 -4.74 -10.71
N HIS A 19 26.55 -4.76 -12.04
CA HIS A 19 26.54 -3.55 -12.83
C HIS A 19 25.28 -2.75 -12.47
N PRO A 20 25.37 -1.42 -12.26
CA PRO A 20 24.22 -0.61 -11.83
C PRO A 20 22.96 -0.79 -12.70
N SER A 21 23.14 -1.09 -13.99
CA SER A 21 22.07 -1.38 -14.95
C SER A 21 21.27 -2.64 -14.62
N GLU A 22 21.93 -3.74 -14.23
CA GLU A 22 21.26 -4.99 -13.89
C GLU A 22 20.46 -4.83 -12.59
N ARG A 23 21.01 -4.11 -11.61
CA ARG A 23 20.29 -3.79 -10.37
C ARG A 23 19.04 -2.95 -10.65
N GLU A 24 19.14 -1.96 -11.53
CA GLU A 24 17.99 -1.14 -11.93
C GLU A 24 16.92 -1.94 -12.68
N GLU A 25 17.33 -2.84 -13.58
CA GLU A 25 16.42 -3.74 -14.29
C GLU A 25 15.70 -4.69 -13.34
N ARG A 26 16.41 -5.29 -12.38
CA ARG A 26 15.80 -6.12 -11.33
C ARG A 26 14.78 -5.35 -10.49
N VAL A 27 15.08 -4.09 -10.14
CA VAL A 27 14.14 -3.24 -9.40
C VAL A 27 12.91 -2.88 -10.25
N LYS A 28 13.08 -2.62 -11.55
CA LYS A 28 11.98 -2.36 -12.48
C LYS A 28 11.08 -3.59 -12.61
N GLU A 29 11.67 -4.77 -12.78
CA GLU A 29 10.91 -6.02 -12.90
C GLU A 29 10.18 -6.36 -11.59
N TYR A 30 10.86 -6.22 -10.45
CA TYR A 30 10.23 -6.36 -9.14
C TYR A 30 9.00 -5.44 -8.98
N ARG A 31 9.12 -4.16 -9.36
CA ARG A 31 7.99 -3.22 -9.31
C ARG A 31 6.87 -3.61 -10.27
N ARG A 32 7.20 -4.14 -11.45
CA ARG A 32 6.23 -4.60 -12.45
C ARG A 32 5.42 -5.79 -11.92
N ILE A 33 6.08 -6.79 -11.37
CA ILE A 33 5.46 -7.99 -10.77
C ILE A 33 4.49 -7.56 -9.66
N LEU A 34 4.95 -6.72 -8.72
CA LEU A 34 4.10 -6.25 -7.63
C LEU A 34 2.93 -5.40 -8.12
N ALA A 35 3.15 -4.50 -9.08
CA ALA A 35 2.09 -3.66 -9.63
C ALA A 35 0.99 -4.50 -10.30
N LYS A 36 1.36 -5.56 -11.03
CA LYS A 36 0.43 -6.51 -11.62
C LYS A 36 -0.37 -7.25 -10.55
N LEU A 37 0.31 -7.81 -9.54
CA LEU A 37 -0.36 -8.48 -8.41
C LEU A 37 -1.37 -7.57 -7.72
N ILE A 38 -0.96 -6.34 -7.38
CA ILE A 38 -1.84 -5.37 -6.72
C ILE A 38 -3.04 -5.05 -7.60
N GLN A 39 -2.85 -4.85 -8.90
CA GLN A 39 -3.93 -4.52 -9.82
C GLN A 39 -4.93 -5.69 -9.96
N ASP A 40 -4.43 -6.92 -10.08
CA ASP A 40 -5.25 -8.13 -10.19
C ASP A 40 -6.06 -8.35 -8.91
N LEU A 41 -5.43 -8.25 -7.74
CA LEU A 41 -6.11 -8.42 -6.46
C LEU A 41 -7.13 -7.33 -6.19
N LYS A 42 -6.77 -6.05 -6.43
CA LYS A 42 -7.70 -4.92 -6.28
C LYS A 42 -8.99 -5.13 -7.06
N SER A 43 -8.92 -5.74 -8.24
CA SER A 43 -10.11 -6.01 -9.07
C SER A 43 -11.04 -7.08 -8.51
N ARG A 44 -10.54 -7.96 -7.63
CA ARG A 44 -11.27 -9.08 -7.03
C ARG A 44 -11.81 -8.78 -5.63
N ILE A 45 -11.24 -7.81 -4.94
CA ILE A 45 -11.65 -7.41 -3.59
C ILE A 45 -13.11 -6.93 -3.56
N THR A 46 -13.91 -7.62 -2.76
CA THR A 46 -15.32 -7.34 -2.49
C THR A 46 -15.48 -6.34 -1.35
N GLU A 47 -16.71 -5.90 -1.10
CA GLU A 47 -17.03 -5.05 0.06
C GLU A 47 -16.90 -5.80 1.39
N GLU A 48 -17.17 -7.10 1.39
CA GLU A 48 -17.01 -7.98 2.55
C GLU A 48 -15.52 -8.15 2.91
N ASP A 49 -14.66 -8.34 1.90
CA ASP A 49 -13.21 -8.39 2.09
C ASP A 49 -12.68 -7.09 2.68
N LEU A 50 -13.13 -5.94 2.16
CA LEU A 50 -12.78 -4.62 2.71
C LEU A 50 -13.23 -4.50 4.17
N ARG A 51 -14.48 -4.87 4.48
CA ARG A 51 -14.97 -4.85 5.85
C ARG A 51 -14.08 -5.68 6.76
N LYS A 52 -13.75 -6.91 6.37
CA LYS A 52 -12.87 -7.81 7.12
C LYS A 52 -11.50 -7.18 7.35
N ILE A 53 -10.82 -6.76 6.28
CA ILE A 53 -9.49 -6.15 6.33
C ILE A 53 -9.48 -4.88 7.21
N PHE A 54 -10.49 -4.00 7.09
CA PHE A 54 -10.58 -2.76 7.88
C PHE A 54 -11.12 -2.97 9.30
N SER A 55 -11.72 -4.13 9.61
CA SER A 55 -12.21 -4.46 10.96
C SER A 55 -11.15 -5.04 11.89
N GLU A 56 -10.00 -5.46 11.36
CA GLU A 56 -8.95 -6.09 12.17
C GLU A 56 -8.53 -5.21 13.36
N PRO A 57 -8.49 -5.75 14.59
CA PRO A 57 -8.31 -4.97 15.81
C PRO A 57 -6.87 -4.50 16.05
N ILE A 58 -6.73 -3.56 17.00
CA ILE A 58 -5.42 -3.19 17.57
C ILE A 58 -4.75 -4.45 18.12
N GLY A 59 -3.49 -4.70 17.72
CA GLY A 59 -2.74 -5.92 18.03
C GLY A 59 -2.65 -6.93 16.89
N LYS A 60 -3.56 -6.84 15.90
CA LYS A 60 -3.44 -7.51 14.59
C LYS A 60 -2.95 -6.56 13.49
N ARG A 61 -2.63 -5.33 13.88
CA ARG A 61 -2.10 -4.27 13.03
C ARG A 61 -0.76 -3.76 13.53
N ASP A 62 0.07 -3.31 12.60
CA ASP A 62 1.30 -2.61 12.90
C ASP A 62 1.01 -1.21 13.48
N SER A 63 1.62 -0.89 14.62
CA SER A 63 1.39 0.36 15.36
C SER A 63 2.05 1.61 14.74
N THR A 64 2.72 1.46 13.60
CA THR A 64 3.44 2.52 12.87
C THR A 64 2.92 2.73 11.45
N THR A 65 2.18 1.76 10.90
CA THR A 65 1.73 1.80 9.50
C THR A 65 0.26 1.44 9.36
N ASP A 66 -0.39 0.96 10.43
CA ASP A 66 -1.77 0.45 10.45
C ASP A 66 -2.04 -0.74 9.53
N THR A 67 -0.98 -1.30 8.96
CA THR A 67 -1.08 -2.46 8.08
C THR A 67 -1.44 -3.69 8.89
N VAL A 68 -2.29 -4.56 8.34
CA VAL A 68 -2.62 -5.84 8.97
C VAL A 68 -1.35 -6.70 8.97
N ILE A 69 -0.94 -7.17 10.16
CA ILE A 69 0.23 -8.04 10.37
C ILE A 69 -0.15 -9.48 10.68
N ASP A 70 -1.46 -9.78 10.75
CA ASP A 70 -1.95 -11.14 10.93
C ASP A 70 -1.68 -12.00 9.68
N LEU A 71 -0.84 -13.02 9.84
CA LEU A 71 -0.46 -14.00 8.82
C LEU A 71 -1.67 -14.67 8.18
N ASP A 72 -2.67 -15.01 8.99
CA ASP A 72 -3.83 -15.76 8.50
C ASP A 72 -4.68 -14.87 7.58
N ILE A 73 -4.74 -13.57 7.86
CA ILE A 73 -5.51 -12.62 7.07
C ILE A 73 -4.86 -12.37 5.71
N TYR A 74 -3.56 -12.04 5.65
CA TYR A 74 -2.98 -11.72 4.33
C TYR A 74 -2.75 -12.96 3.46
N TRP A 75 -2.54 -14.16 4.03
CA TRP A 75 -2.44 -15.39 3.24
C TRP A 75 -3.77 -15.91 2.68
N GLU A 76 -4.90 -15.32 3.10
CA GLU A 76 -6.19 -15.56 2.45
C GLU A 76 -6.27 -14.87 1.08
N TYR A 77 -5.59 -13.73 0.92
CA TYR A 77 -5.67 -12.91 -0.29
C TYR A 77 -4.41 -12.96 -1.16
N LEU A 78 -3.25 -13.24 -0.56
CA LEU A 78 -1.96 -13.16 -1.24
C LEU A 78 -1.37 -14.54 -1.51
N PRO A 79 -0.81 -14.76 -2.71
CA PRO A 79 0.04 -15.91 -2.92
C PRO A 79 1.34 -15.77 -2.11
N ARG A 80 1.98 -16.90 -1.80
CA ARG A 80 3.30 -16.91 -1.15
C ARG A 80 4.44 -16.60 -2.13
N GLU A 81 4.19 -16.77 -3.43
CA GLU A 81 5.13 -16.47 -4.51
C GLU A 81 4.36 -15.91 -5.71
N GLN A 82 4.93 -14.92 -6.39
CA GLN A 82 4.38 -14.33 -7.61
C GLN A 82 5.47 -14.17 -8.67
N ASP A 83 5.32 -14.85 -9.80
CA ASP A 83 6.27 -14.74 -10.94
C ASP A 83 7.75 -14.90 -10.51
N GLY A 84 8.04 -15.87 -9.63
CA GLY A 84 9.40 -16.14 -9.10
C GLY A 84 9.83 -15.23 -7.94
N LEU A 85 8.99 -14.29 -7.52
CA LEU A 85 9.23 -13.45 -6.34
C LEU A 85 8.56 -14.06 -5.11
N THR A 86 9.37 -14.48 -4.12
CA THR A 86 8.84 -14.84 -2.79
C THR A 86 8.29 -13.61 -2.08
N ILE A 87 7.06 -13.72 -1.58
CA ILE A 87 6.41 -12.67 -0.81
C ILE A 87 6.60 -13.01 0.67
N ASP A 88 7.44 -12.24 1.35
CA ASP A 88 7.62 -12.36 2.80
C ASP A 88 6.49 -11.64 3.58
N PRO A 89 6.30 -11.94 4.88
CA PRO A 89 5.31 -11.29 5.74
C PRO A 89 5.26 -9.76 5.71
N PHE A 90 6.42 -9.10 5.66
CA PHE A 90 6.50 -7.64 5.66
C PHE A 90 6.07 -7.06 4.31
N MET A 91 6.39 -7.75 3.23
CA MET A 91 5.91 -7.39 1.89
C MET A 91 4.40 -7.65 1.78
N ALA A 92 3.93 -8.77 2.31
CA ALA A 92 2.53 -9.16 2.30
C ALA A 92 1.63 -8.13 2.97
N SER A 93 1.99 -7.66 4.17
CA SER A 93 1.21 -6.63 4.89
C SER A 93 1.08 -5.33 4.07
N LYS A 94 2.17 -4.91 3.40
CA LYS A 94 2.17 -3.72 2.54
C LYS A 94 1.35 -3.91 1.27
N ILE A 95 1.43 -5.07 0.62
CA ILE A 95 0.65 -5.37 -0.58
C ILE A 95 -0.84 -5.38 -0.23
N LEU A 96 -1.23 -6.08 0.86
CA LEU A 96 -2.62 -6.14 1.30
C LEU A 96 -3.17 -4.74 1.60
N TRP A 97 -2.41 -3.90 2.29
CA TRP A 97 -2.80 -2.51 2.54
C TRP A 97 -3.03 -1.73 1.25
N GLN A 98 -2.11 -1.80 0.29
CA GLN A 98 -2.24 -1.10 -0.99
C GLN A 98 -3.43 -1.62 -1.81
N VAL A 99 -3.68 -2.93 -1.77
CA VAL A 99 -4.83 -3.55 -2.43
C VAL A 99 -6.13 -3.04 -1.81
N ALA A 100 -6.24 -3.05 -0.48
CA ALA A 100 -7.41 -2.59 0.25
C ALA A 100 -7.67 -1.09 0.03
N ASP A 101 -6.65 -0.23 0.18
CA ASP A 101 -6.76 1.22 -0.04
C ASP A 101 -7.19 1.53 -1.47
N LYS A 102 -6.56 0.91 -2.49
CA LYS A 102 -6.93 1.15 -3.89
C LYS A 102 -8.32 0.64 -4.23
N ALA A 103 -8.71 -0.53 -3.72
CA ALA A 103 -10.03 -1.09 -3.96
C ALA A 103 -11.10 -0.23 -3.30
N LEU A 104 -10.86 0.23 -2.07
CA LEU A 104 -11.73 1.15 -1.35
C LEU A 104 -11.89 2.47 -2.10
N ARG A 105 -10.80 3.14 -2.49
CA ARG A 105 -10.84 4.39 -3.27
C ARG A 105 -11.64 4.22 -4.57
N GLN A 106 -11.50 3.08 -5.24
CA GLN A 106 -12.26 2.79 -6.46
C GLN A 106 -13.77 2.69 -6.20
N LYS A 107 -14.18 2.05 -5.10
CA LYS A 107 -15.60 1.94 -4.73
C LYS A 107 -16.18 3.27 -4.25
N LEU A 108 -15.41 4.05 -3.48
CA LEU A 108 -15.83 5.36 -2.96
C LEU A 108 -15.92 6.45 -4.04
N ARG A 109 -15.14 6.36 -5.11
CA ARG A 109 -15.05 7.39 -6.16
C ARG A 109 -16.41 7.79 -6.77
N ASN A 110 -17.38 6.87 -6.77
CA ASN A 110 -18.70 7.11 -7.35
C ASN A 110 -19.73 7.61 -6.33
N ILE A 111 -19.35 7.78 -5.06
CA ILE A 111 -20.24 8.25 -4.00
C ILE A 111 -20.24 9.79 -4.01
N PRO A 112 -21.41 10.44 -4.15
CA PRO A 112 -21.51 11.89 -4.05
C PRO A 112 -20.88 12.42 -2.76
N GLY A 113 -20.09 13.50 -2.89
CA GLY A 113 -19.39 14.12 -1.77
C GLY A 113 -18.03 13.50 -1.43
N TYR A 114 -17.70 12.29 -1.90
CA TYR A 114 -16.36 11.72 -1.69
C TYR A 114 -15.27 12.57 -2.34
N SER A 115 -14.19 12.82 -1.61
CA SER A 115 -13.04 13.59 -2.08
C SER A 115 -11.79 12.70 -2.17
N TRP A 116 -11.30 12.20 -1.03
CA TRP A 116 -10.09 11.37 -0.95
C TRP A 116 -10.08 10.56 0.34
N THR A 117 -9.07 9.70 0.52
CA THR A 117 -8.84 8.95 1.77
C THR A 117 -7.41 9.09 2.26
N GLU A 118 -7.23 9.01 3.58
CA GLU A 118 -5.93 8.95 4.23
C GLU A 118 -5.91 8.08 5.48
N GLY A 119 -4.77 7.47 5.76
CA GLY A 119 -4.47 6.88 7.06
C GLY A 119 -3.56 7.82 7.85
N LEU A 120 -3.97 8.23 9.05
CA LEU A 120 -3.19 9.12 9.91
C LEU A 120 -3.09 8.56 11.33
N LYS A 121 -1.88 8.66 11.90
CA LYS A 121 -1.65 8.46 13.33
C LYS A 121 -2.18 9.66 14.10
N GLN A 122 -3.08 9.41 15.03
CA GLN A 122 -3.63 10.39 15.94
C GLN A 122 -2.66 10.65 17.11
N SER A 123 -2.88 11.76 17.84
CA SER A 123 -2.07 12.15 19.00
C SER A 123 -2.15 11.14 20.15
N ASP A 124 -3.25 10.38 20.25
CA ASP A 124 -3.41 9.27 21.19
C ASP A 124 -2.63 8.00 20.80
N GLY A 125 -1.91 8.05 19.68
CA GLY A 125 -1.12 6.93 19.14
C GLY A 125 -1.92 5.94 18.32
N THR A 126 -3.24 6.09 18.21
CA THR A 126 -4.11 5.24 17.37
C THR A 126 -4.00 5.63 15.91
N TYR A 127 -4.22 4.68 15.00
CA TYR A 127 -4.40 4.99 13.58
C TYR A 127 -5.89 5.14 13.25
N ARG A 128 -6.18 6.10 12.39
CA ARG A 128 -7.51 6.28 11.80
C ARG A 128 -7.39 6.40 10.30
N TYR A 129 -8.31 5.75 9.61
CA TYR A 129 -8.54 5.87 8.20
C TYR A 129 -9.70 6.84 7.96
N PHE A 130 -9.37 8.01 7.42
CA PHE A 130 -10.33 9.06 7.12
C PHE A 130 -10.83 8.91 5.69
N VAL A 131 -12.15 8.93 5.55
CA VAL A 131 -12.83 9.17 4.28
C VAL A 131 -13.21 10.64 4.25
N CYS A 132 -12.45 11.40 3.47
CA CYS A 132 -12.59 12.84 3.36
C CYS A 132 -13.67 13.18 2.33
N TYR A 133 -14.58 14.08 2.70
CA TYR A 133 -15.70 14.49 1.86
C TYR A 133 -15.86 16.01 1.80
N MET A 134 -16.55 16.51 0.77
CA MET A 134 -16.84 17.93 0.59
C MET A 134 -18.35 18.17 0.47
N GLY A 135 -18.82 19.26 1.08
CA GLY A 135 -20.23 19.66 1.05
C GLY A 135 -21.09 18.89 2.07
N GLN A 136 -22.40 18.99 1.93
CA GLN A 136 -23.35 18.34 2.84
C GLN A 136 -23.82 16.99 2.27
N GLU A 137 -24.00 16.02 3.17
CA GLU A 137 -24.53 14.65 2.95
C GLU A 137 -23.56 13.54 2.46
N PHE A 138 -22.37 13.41 3.06
CA PHE A 138 -21.59 12.18 2.90
C PHE A 138 -22.01 11.11 3.91
N GLN A 139 -22.41 9.95 3.41
CA GLN A 139 -22.64 8.76 4.23
C GLN A 139 -21.70 7.66 3.79
N LEU A 140 -21.03 7.03 4.78
CA LEU A 140 -20.25 5.84 4.51
C LEU A 140 -21.15 4.71 3.99
N PRO A 141 -20.70 3.95 2.98
CA PRO A 141 -21.31 2.67 2.64
C PRO A 141 -21.44 1.75 3.85
N ASN A 142 -22.48 0.92 3.87
CA ASN A 142 -22.79 0.01 4.98
C ASN A 142 -21.61 -0.89 5.38
N TYR A 143 -20.78 -1.31 4.43
CA TYR A 143 -19.61 -2.17 4.70
C TYR A 143 -18.49 -1.45 5.48
N LEU A 144 -18.51 -0.12 5.54
CA LEU A 144 -17.56 0.70 6.31
C LEU A 144 -18.16 1.29 7.58
N GLN A 145 -19.48 1.25 7.75
CA GLN A 145 -20.14 1.75 8.94
C GLN A 145 -19.79 0.90 10.17
N ASN A 146 -19.61 1.59 11.31
CA ASN A 146 -19.29 1.00 12.61
C ASN A 146 -17.94 0.27 12.67
N LEU A 147 -17.02 0.58 11.75
CA LEU A 147 -15.65 0.10 11.83
C LEU A 147 -14.84 0.99 12.79
N PRO A 148 -14.08 0.41 13.73
CA PRO A 148 -13.40 1.16 14.80
C PRO A 148 -12.35 2.16 14.30
N PHE A 149 -11.77 1.92 13.13
CA PHE A 149 -10.69 2.75 12.58
C PHE A 149 -11.10 3.57 11.36
N VAL A 150 -12.31 3.37 10.82
CA VAL A 150 -12.78 4.13 9.65
C VAL A 150 -13.71 5.23 10.12
N THR A 151 -13.37 6.46 9.78
CA THR A 151 -14.19 7.63 10.12
C THR A 151 -14.28 8.58 8.93
N THR A 152 -15.19 9.54 9.01
CA THR A 152 -15.37 10.56 7.98
C THR A 152 -14.83 11.90 8.45
N GLN A 153 -14.26 12.66 7.54
CA GLN A 153 -13.82 14.03 7.82
C GLN A 153 -14.33 14.98 6.74
N GLU A 154 -15.04 16.03 7.16
CA GLU A 154 -15.39 17.10 6.24
C GLU A 154 -14.13 17.91 5.92
N HIS A 155 -13.76 17.92 4.65
CA HIS A 155 -12.70 18.76 4.15
C HIS A 155 -13.28 20.11 3.74
N GLN A 156 -13.14 21.10 4.60
CA GLN A 156 -13.44 22.48 4.24
C GLN A 156 -12.40 22.94 3.21
N TRP A 157 -12.82 23.07 1.95
CA TRP A 157 -11.98 23.65 0.91
C TRP A 157 -11.49 25.04 1.36
N ARG A 158 -10.18 25.19 1.60
CA ARG A 158 -9.56 26.49 1.89
C ARG A 158 -8.83 26.98 0.63
N PRO A 159 -9.32 28.04 -0.03
CA PRO A 159 -8.67 28.59 -1.23
C PRO A 159 -7.20 29.01 -1.01
N SER A 160 -6.79 29.24 0.23
CA SER A 160 -5.45 29.73 0.58
C SER A 160 -4.31 28.71 0.44
N GLU A 161 -4.60 27.42 0.22
CA GLU A 161 -3.58 26.35 0.23
C GLU A 161 -2.95 26.08 -1.15
N PHE A 162 -3.39 26.77 -2.22
CA PHE A 162 -2.93 26.57 -3.60
C PHE A 162 -2.08 27.72 -4.19
N ASN A 163 -1.40 28.51 -3.36
CA ASN A 163 -0.42 29.50 -3.86
C ASN A 163 0.94 28.90 -4.27
N LEU A 164 1.03 27.58 -4.47
CA LEU A 164 2.17 26.94 -5.11
C LEU A 164 1.67 26.03 -6.24
N ALA A 165 1.63 26.62 -7.44
CA ALA A 165 1.51 25.99 -8.76
C ALA A 165 0.17 25.30 -9.13
N GLY A 166 -0.75 26.10 -9.67
CA GLY A 166 -1.53 25.71 -10.85
C GLY A 166 -2.97 25.22 -10.60
N ALA A 167 -3.92 26.13 -10.85
CA ALA A 167 -5.34 25.98 -11.18
C ALA A 167 -6.21 24.94 -10.42
N PRO A 168 -7.40 25.33 -9.92
CA PRO A 168 -8.35 24.37 -9.36
C PRO A 168 -8.80 23.35 -10.42
N PRO A 169 -9.00 22.07 -10.04
CA PRO A 169 -9.73 21.13 -10.89
C PRO A 169 -11.15 21.66 -11.08
N ASP A 170 -11.54 21.77 -12.35
CA ASP A 170 -12.80 22.36 -12.81
C ASP A 170 -13.97 21.42 -12.45
N PHE A 171 -14.39 21.41 -11.19
CA PHE A 171 -15.60 20.71 -10.72
C PHE A 171 -16.84 21.56 -10.98
N ALA A 172 -17.03 21.99 -12.22
CA ALA A 172 -18.28 22.59 -12.67
C ALA A 172 -18.38 22.51 -14.20
N ARG A 173 -18.94 21.41 -14.72
CA ARG A 173 -19.85 21.36 -15.89
C ARG A 173 -20.13 19.91 -16.32
N LYS A 174 -21.22 19.34 -15.82
CA LYS A 174 -22.42 18.95 -16.60
C LYS A 174 -23.40 18.19 -15.72
#